data_AF-A0A2M8N5S0-F1
#
_entry.id   AF-A0A2M8N5S0-F1
#
_cell.length_a   1.000
_cell.length_b   1.000
_cell.length_c   1.000
_cell.angle_alpha   90.00
_cell.angle_beta   90.00
_cell.angle_gamma   90.00
#
_symmetry.space_group_name_H-M   'P 1'
#
loop_
_entity.id
_entity.type
_entity.pdbx_description
1 polymer ?
#
loop_
_entity_poly.entity_id
_entity_poly.type
_entity_poly.pdbx_seq_one_letter_code
_entity_poly.pdbx_strand_id
1 'polypeptide(L)'
;FAIGYGLSLGVFGAARLMTAEPLAYGLVLLAIWLCQKERCLLAILILALSAFAKEVTLIFVAGYVLHLFAQKQWKLGLIFGLIAVIPFAIWQLVLFNWFGEFGVGSGGNLATGFEIVPFWGYLGILPEWGLAPFLVVTLFVGLFVLVPTLWALWQCWKDFRNNQWTLLTWLLFANAIILLFVPQSTYREILGILRFIVGLQIAVILYSAQNRKKRALMNSTLWFITTLFLVVSDF
;
A
#
# COMPACT_ATOMS: atom_id res chain seq x y z
N PHE A 1 5.57 17.20 -7.30
CA PHE A 1 5.50 15.94 -6.51
C PHE A 1 4.25 15.13 -6.82
N ALA A 2 3.05 15.74 -6.83
CA ALA A 2 1.81 15.07 -7.26
C ALA A 2 1.91 14.40 -8.65
N ILE A 3 2.71 14.96 -9.56
CA ILE A 3 3.01 14.38 -10.87
C ILE A 3 3.67 12.98 -10.76
N GLY A 4 4.60 12.77 -9.83
CA GLY A 4 5.29 11.47 -9.67
C GLY A 4 4.38 10.35 -9.20
N TYR A 5 3.34 10.69 -8.42
CA TYR A 5 2.30 9.77 -7.99
C TYR A 5 1.20 9.60 -9.05
N GLY A 6 0.65 10.70 -9.56
CA GLY A 6 -0.44 10.69 -10.53
C GLY A 6 -0.04 10.05 -11.87
N LEU A 7 1.24 10.14 -12.22
CA LEU A 7 1.81 9.46 -13.38
C LEU A 7 2.66 8.25 -12.98
N SER A 8 2.49 7.64 -11.81
CA SER A 8 3.09 6.32 -11.56
C SER A 8 2.26 5.24 -12.25
N LEU A 9 2.87 4.10 -12.59
CA LEU A 9 2.15 2.98 -13.20
C LEU A 9 0.98 2.52 -12.34
N GLY A 10 1.14 2.52 -11.02
CA GLY A 10 0.10 2.09 -10.11
C GLY A 10 -1.15 2.99 -10.10
N VAL A 11 -1.06 4.24 -10.58
CA VAL A 11 -2.21 5.16 -10.70
C VAL A 11 -2.61 5.35 -12.17
N PHE A 12 -1.68 5.75 -13.02
CA PHE A 12 -1.95 6.00 -14.44
C PHE A 12 -2.17 4.69 -15.22
N GLY A 13 -1.35 3.67 -14.96
CA GLY A 13 -1.54 2.35 -15.55
C GLY A 13 -2.80 1.67 -15.07
N ALA A 14 -3.11 1.82 -13.79
CA ALA A 14 -4.36 1.35 -13.24
C ALA A 14 -5.59 2.03 -13.87
N ALA A 15 -5.53 3.34 -14.11
CA ALA A 15 -6.58 4.08 -14.81
C ALA A 15 -6.71 3.64 -16.27
N ARG A 16 -5.58 3.41 -16.95
CA ARG A 16 -5.57 2.91 -18.33
C ARG A 16 -6.15 1.51 -18.45
N LEU A 17 -5.81 0.62 -17.52
CA LEU A 17 -6.30 -0.75 -17.45
C LEU A 17 -7.72 -0.83 -16.83
N MET A 18 -8.37 0.31 -16.56
CA MET A 18 -9.71 0.41 -15.93
C MET A 18 -9.85 -0.40 -14.64
N THR A 19 -8.77 -0.43 -13.84
CA THR A 19 -8.74 -1.14 -12.56
C THR A 19 -9.22 -0.24 -11.42
N ALA A 20 -9.59 -0.81 -10.27
CA ALA A 20 -10.25 -0.10 -9.18
C ALA A 20 -9.30 0.80 -8.35
N GLU A 21 -7.98 0.69 -8.52
CA GLU A 21 -6.97 1.40 -7.74
C GLU A 21 -7.14 2.92 -7.72
N PRO A 22 -7.35 3.62 -8.86
CA PRO A 22 -7.43 5.08 -8.85
C PRO A 22 -8.59 5.56 -7.98
N LEU A 23 -9.73 4.87 -8.04
CA LEU A 23 -10.88 5.13 -7.19
C LEU A 23 -10.55 4.80 -5.72
N ALA A 24 -10.01 3.61 -5.46
CA ALA A 24 -9.71 3.15 -4.11
C ALA A 24 -8.77 4.11 -3.38
N TYR A 25 -7.65 4.49 -4.01
CA TYR A 25 -6.67 5.40 -3.42
C TYR A 25 -7.14 6.87 -3.45
N GLY A 26 -7.99 7.27 -4.40
CA GLY A 26 -8.69 8.56 -4.36
C GLY A 26 -9.57 8.69 -3.11
N LEU A 27 -10.30 7.62 -2.77
CA LEU A 27 -11.08 7.54 -1.53
C LEU A 27 -10.17 7.57 -0.29
N VAL A 28 -9.03 6.86 -0.29
CA VAL A 28 -8.04 6.96 0.81
C VAL A 28 -7.60 8.40 1.04
N LEU A 29 -7.21 9.12 -0.03
CA LEU A 29 -6.79 10.52 0.06
C LEU A 29 -7.91 11.43 0.58
N LEU A 30 -9.15 11.21 0.12
CA LEU A 30 -10.32 11.93 0.61
C LEU A 30 -10.56 11.67 2.10
N ALA A 31 -10.43 10.42 2.56
CA ALA A 31 -10.57 10.08 3.97
C ALA A 31 -9.47 10.73 4.84
N ILE A 32 -8.22 10.75 4.35
CA ILE A 32 -7.12 11.44 5.03
C ILE A 32 -7.44 12.92 5.19
N TRP A 33 -7.92 13.56 4.13
CA TRP A 33 -8.32 14.96 4.17
C TRP A 33 -9.51 15.22 5.10
N LEU A 34 -10.55 14.38 5.08
CA LEU A 34 -11.72 14.49 5.96
C LEU A 34 -11.33 14.33 7.44
N CYS A 35 -10.41 13.42 7.73
CA CYS A 35 -9.91 13.22 9.09
C CYS A 35 -9.15 14.46 9.60
N GLN A 36 -8.39 15.14 8.73
CA GLN A 36 -7.73 16.42 9.07
C GLN A 36 -8.74 17.56 9.30
N LYS A 37 -9.97 17.44 8.79
CA LYS A 37 -11.08 18.36 9.03
C LYS A 37 -11.97 17.95 10.21
N GLU A 38 -11.49 17.04 11.06
CA GLU A 38 -12.21 16.50 12.23
C GLU A 38 -13.53 15.79 11.89
N ARG A 39 -13.76 15.44 10.61
CA ARG A 39 -14.94 14.70 10.14
C ARG A 39 -14.70 13.21 10.19
N CYS A 40 -14.38 12.69 11.38
CA CYS A 40 -13.93 11.30 11.56
C CYS A 40 -14.94 10.26 11.08
N LEU A 41 -16.24 10.45 11.32
CA LEU A 41 -17.28 9.52 10.88
C LEU A 41 -17.32 9.37 9.36
N LEU A 42 -17.27 10.49 8.63
CA LEU A 42 -17.23 10.47 7.17
C LEU A 42 -15.93 9.83 6.66
N ALA A 43 -14.79 10.11 7.30
CA ALA A 43 -13.52 9.49 6.95
C ALA A 43 -13.57 7.94 7.07
N ILE A 44 -14.21 7.42 8.13
CA ILE A 44 -14.41 5.98 8.31
C ILE A 44 -15.25 5.38 7.18
N LEU A 45 -16.38 6.01 6.85
CA LEU A 45 -17.26 5.52 5.77
C LEU A 45 -16.55 5.53 4.42
N ILE A 46 -15.78 6.59 4.13
CA ILE A 46 -14.99 6.67 2.90
C ILE A 46 -13.88 5.60 2.88
N LEU A 47 -13.24 5.29 4.01
CA LEU A 47 -12.27 4.18 4.10
C LEU A 47 -12.92 2.81 3.94
N ALA A 48 -14.14 2.61 4.46
CA ALA A 48 -14.90 1.40 4.22
C ALA A 48 -15.17 1.22 2.72
N LEU A 49 -15.62 2.28 2.04
CA LEU A 49 -15.83 2.26 0.58
C LEU A 49 -14.53 2.03 -0.19
N SER A 50 -13.41 2.60 0.28
CA SER A 50 -12.08 2.35 -0.29
C SER A 50 -11.69 0.87 -0.20
N ALA A 51 -11.96 0.22 0.95
CA ALA A 51 -11.69 -1.21 1.15
C ALA A 51 -12.55 -2.10 0.24
N PHE A 52 -13.80 -1.71 -0.02
CA PHE A 52 -14.64 -2.38 -1.02
C PHE A 52 -14.13 -2.22 -2.45
N ALA A 53 -13.56 -1.06 -2.78
CA ALA A 53 -12.97 -0.84 -4.10
C ALA A 53 -11.66 -1.64 -4.25
N LYS A 54 -10.84 -1.69 -3.19
CA LYS A 54 -9.64 -2.51 -3.15
C LYS A 54 -9.22 -2.85 -1.73
N GLU A 55 -9.09 -4.14 -1.44
CA GLU A 55 -8.79 -4.72 -0.14
C GLU A 55 -7.45 -4.26 0.44
N VAL A 56 -6.47 -3.99 -0.42
CA VAL A 56 -5.13 -3.49 -0.02
C VAL A 56 -5.22 -2.14 0.71
N THR A 57 -6.28 -1.37 0.49
CA THR A 57 -6.48 -0.09 1.21
C THR A 57 -6.80 -0.27 2.70
N LEU A 58 -7.16 -1.48 3.16
CA LEU A 58 -7.29 -1.81 4.58
C LEU A 58 -5.99 -1.58 5.36
N ILE A 59 -4.84 -1.55 4.69
CA ILE A 59 -3.56 -1.18 5.31
C ILE A 59 -3.62 0.26 5.87
N PHE A 60 -4.33 1.18 5.21
CA PHE A 60 -4.55 2.54 5.76
C PHE A 60 -5.45 2.51 6.99
N VAL A 61 -6.50 1.69 6.98
CA VAL A 61 -7.36 1.48 8.15
C VAL A 61 -6.53 0.98 9.33
N ALA A 62 -5.64 0.01 9.10
CA ALA A 62 -4.71 -0.47 10.13
C ALA A 62 -3.84 0.66 10.69
N GLY A 63 -3.28 1.52 9.82
CA GLY A 63 -2.51 2.70 10.26
C GLY A 63 -3.34 3.67 11.11
N TYR A 64 -4.61 3.91 10.77
CA TYR A 64 -5.53 4.72 11.59
C TYR A 64 -5.82 4.09 12.95
N VAL A 65 -6.13 2.79 12.98
CA VAL A 65 -6.41 2.06 14.22
C VAL A 65 -5.19 2.07 15.13
N LEU A 66 -4.00 1.80 14.60
CA LEU A 66 -2.74 1.87 15.35
C LEU A 66 -2.52 3.27 15.94
N HIS A 67 -2.78 4.33 15.16
CA HIS A 67 -2.67 5.70 15.63
C HIS A 67 -3.64 6.00 16.80
N LEU A 68 -4.90 5.59 16.68
CA LEU A 68 -5.92 5.82 17.72
C LEU A 68 -5.63 5.01 18.99
N PHE A 69 -5.13 3.78 18.85
CA PHE A 69 -4.70 2.96 19.98
C PHE A 69 -3.49 3.55 20.68
N ALA A 70 -2.52 4.07 19.93
CA ALA A 70 -1.37 4.79 20.50
C ALA A 70 -1.81 6.05 21.29
N GLN A 71 -2.88 6.72 20.85
CA GLN A 71 -3.49 7.83 21.58
C GLN A 71 -4.39 7.41 22.76
N LYS A 72 -4.44 6.11 23.10
CA LYS A 72 -5.34 5.53 24.12
C LYS A 72 -6.84 5.72 23.83
N GLN A 73 -7.20 6.03 22.59
CA GLN A 73 -8.59 6.17 22.14
C GLN A 73 -9.15 4.82 21.65
N TRP A 74 -9.06 3.79 22.49
CA TRP A 74 -9.38 2.40 22.14
C TRP A 74 -10.78 2.21 21.56
N LYS A 75 -11.79 2.86 22.15
CA LYS A 75 -13.18 2.79 21.67
C LYS A 75 -13.30 3.31 20.24
N LEU A 76 -12.71 4.48 19.95
CA LEU A 76 -12.73 5.04 18.62
C LEU A 76 -11.94 4.19 17.64
N GLY A 77 -10.76 3.68 18.01
CA GLY A 77 -9.99 2.76 17.18
C GLY A 77 -10.76 1.47 16.84
N LEU A 78 -11.47 0.89 17.82
CA LEU A 78 -12.34 -0.27 17.58
C LEU A 78 -13.50 0.06 16.64
N ILE A 79 -14.20 1.19 16.86
CA ILE A 79 -15.27 1.64 15.96
C ILE A 79 -14.74 1.84 14.54
N PHE A 80 -13.57 2.47 14.42
CA PHE A 80 -12.90 2.74 13.14
C PHE A 80 -12.58 1.43 12.40
N GLY A 81 -12.00 0.46 13.10
CA GLY A 81 -11.68 -0.84 12.55
C GLY A 81 -12.94 -1.65 12.19
N LEU A 82 -13.93 -1.71 13.08
CA LEU A 82 -15.13 -2.50 12.87
C LEU A 82 -15.99 -1.97 11.72
N ILE A 83 -16.23 -0.65 11.64
CA ILE A 83 -17.03 -0.08 10.54
C ILE A 83 -16.33 -0.25 9.19
N ALA A 84 -15.00 -0.18 9.15
CA ALA A 84 -14.26 -0.37 7.89
C ALA A 84 -14.15 -1.84 7.47
N VAL A 85 -13.96 -2.76 8.43
CA VAL A 85 -13.66 -4.19 8.16
C VAL A 85 -14.91 -5.06 8.10
N ILE A 86 -15.90 -4.86 8.99
CA ILE A 86 -17.08 -5.74 9.08
C ILE A 86 -17.86 -5.77 7.76
N PRO A 87 -18.22 -4.63 7.14
CA PRO A 87 -18.96 -4.66 5.88
C PRO A 87 -18.23 -5.44 4.78
N PHE A 88 -16.91 -5.26 4.68
CA PHE A 88 -16.08 -5.99 3.75
C PHE A 88 -16.06 -7.49 4.07
N ALA A 89 -15.89 -7.87 5.33
CA ALA A 89 -15.90 -9.27 5.77
C ALA A 89 -17.25 -9.96 5.51
N ILE A 90 -18.37 -9.28 5.77
CA ILE A 90 -19.72 -9.78 5.45
C ILE A 90 -19.84 -10.02 3.95
N TRP A 91 -19.37 -9.09 3.13
CA TRP A 91 -19.40 -9.25 1.68
C TRP A 91 -18.54 -10.44 1.20
N GLN A 92 -17.36 -10.64 1.79
CA GLN A 92 -16.52 -11.80 1.49
C GLN A 92 -17.22 -13.13 1.83
N LEU A 93 -17.98 -13.19 2.92
CA LEU A 93 -18.77 -14.37 3.26
C LEU A 93 -19.92 -14.61 2.26
N VAL A 94 -20.56 -13.55 1.77
CA VAL A 94 -21.59 -13.65 0.71
C VAL A 94 -20.98 -14.20 -0.56
N LEU A 95 -19.81 -13.69 -0.98
CA LEU A 95 -19.09 -14.19 -2.15
C LEU A 95 -18.71 -15.66 -1.99
N PHE A 96 -18.18 -16.05 -0.83
CA PHE A 96 -17.84 -17.43 -0.53
C PHE A 96 -19.07 -18.35 -0.62
N ASN A 97 -20.21 -17.92 -0.08
CA ASN A 97 -21.44 -18.71 -0.13
C ASN A 97 -22.01 -18.82 -1.56
N TRP A 98 -21.74 -17.87 -2.45
CA TRP A 98 -22.24 -17.88 -3.82
C TRP A 98 -21.31 -18.59 -4.80
N PHE A 99 -20.00 -18.41 -4.66
CA PHE A 99 -19.00 -18.86 -5.63
C PHE A 99 -18.11 -19.98 -5.10
N GLY A 100 -18.17 -20.30 -3.80
CA GLY A 100 -17.35 -21.32 -3.16
C GLY A 100 -15.92 -20.86 -2.84
N GLU A 101 -15.55 -19.62 -3.21
CA GLU A 101 -14.23 -19.04 -3.00
C GLU A 101 -14.33 -17.60 -2.49
N PHE A 102 -13.31 -17.16 -1.76
CA PHE A 102 -13.22 -15.76 -1.34
C PHE A 102 -12.79 -14.89 -2.52
N GLY A 103 -13.32 -13.66 -2.59
CA GLY A 103 -12.89 -12.66 -3.57
C GLY A 103 -11.52 -12.02 -3.24
N VAL A 104 -10.82 -12.54 -2.23
CA VAL A 104 -9.52 -12.06 -1.76
C VAL A 104 -8.50 -13.18 -1.88
N GLY A 105 -7.41 -12.91 -2.59
CA GLY A 105 -6.28 -13.82 -2.75
C GLY A 105 -5.07 -13.07 -3.30
N SER A 106 -3.88 -13.63 -3.14
CA SER A 106 -2.73 -13.18 -3.94
C SER A 106 -3.00 -13.62 -5.39
N GLY A 107 -2.69 -12.78 -6.38
CA GLY A 107 -3.24 -12.95 -7.73
C GLY A 107 -2.90 -14.28 -8.43
N GLY A 108 -3.83 -14.72 -9.29
CA GLY A 108 -3.59 -15.61 -10.42
C GLY A 108 -3.32 -17.10 -10.11
N ASN A 109 -3.27 -17.90 -11.18
CA ASN A 109 -2.83 -19.28 -11.13
C ASN A 109 -1.37 -19.28 -10.64
N LEU A 110 -1.06 -19.94 -9.50
CA LEU A 110 0.21 -19.85 -8.71
C LEU A 110 0.25 -18.80 -7.58
N ALA A 111 -0.90 -18.33 -7.11
CA ALA A 111 -1.03 -17.53 -5.88
C ALA A 111 -0.31 -18.16 -4.67
N THR A 112 0.67 -17.46 -4.07
CA THR A 112 1.30 -17.86 -2.80
C THR A 112 0.76 -17.04 -1.63
N GLY A 113 0.77 -17.58 -0.41
CA GLY A 113 0.34 -16.85 0.78
C GLY A 113 1.25 -15.67 1.15
N PHE A 114 0.84 -14.85 2.12
CA PHE A 114 1.73 -13.88 2.75
C PHE A 114 2.88 -14.61 3.45
N GLU A 115 4.07 -14.03 3.37
CA GLU A 115 5.28 -14.60 3.91
C GLU A 115 5.44 -14.22 5.39
N ILE A 116 5.99 -15.12 6.19
CA ILE A 116 6.26 -14.84 7.61
C ILE A 116 7.64 -14.20 7.79
N VAL A 117 8.58 -14.53 6.91
CA VAL A 117 9.95 -14.04 6.96
C VAL A 117 10.07 -12.75 6.13
N PRO A 118 10.59 -11.65 6.70
CA PRO A 118 10.76 -10.39 5.97
C PRO A 118 11.53 -10.56 4.65
N PHE A 119 10.95 -10.05 3.56
CA PHE A 119 11.43 -10.12 2.19
C PHE A 119 11.64 -11.53 1.63
N TRP A 120 11.09 -12.57 2.26
CA TRP A 120 11.23 -13.93 1.74
C TRP A 120 10.55 -14.10 0.38
N GLY A 121 9.42 -13.41 0.15
CA GLY A 121 8.76 -13.40 -1.15
C GLY A 121 9.62 -12.78 -2.26
N TYR A 122 10.61 -11.97 -1.92
CA TYR A 122 11.59 -11.47 -2.87
C TYR A 122 12.80 -12.40 -2.98
N LEU A 123 13.36 -12.83 -1.84
CA LEU A 123 14.56 -13.69 -1.82
C LEU A 123 14.31 -15.08 -2.39
N GLY A 124 13.09 -15.61 -2.27
CA GLY A 124 12.67 -16.89 -2.82
C GLY A 124 12.70 -16.94 -4.35
N ILE A 125 12.78 -15.80 -5.03
CA ILE A 125 12.92 -15.75 -6.51
C ILE A 125 14.28 -16.30 -6.95
N LEU A 126 15.35 -16.08 -6.17
CA LEU A 126 16.70 -16.51 -6.52
C LEU A 126 16.85 -18.03 -6.73
N PRO A 127 16.45 -18.90 -5.77
CA PRO A 127 16.58 -20.34 -5.94
C PRO A 127 15.66 -20.91 -7.02
N GLU A 128 14.53 -20.25 -7.33
CA GLU A 128 13.58 -20.76 -8.31
C GLU A 128 13.88 -20.36 -9.76
N TRP A 129 14.26 -19.09 -9.99
CA TRP A 129 14.42 -18.54 -11.34
C TRP A 129 15.89 -18.37 -11.74
N GLY A 130 16.81 -18.53 -10.79
CA GLY A 130 18.25 -18.33 -11.00
C GLY A 130 18.69 -16.87 -10.91
N LEU A 131 20.00 -16.65 -11.04
CA LEU A 131 20.64 -15.37 -10.73
C LEU A 131 20.29 -14.25 -11.73
N ALA A 132 20.26 -14.54 -13.03
CA ALA A 132 20.04 -13.51 -14.04
C ALA A 132 18.63 -12.87 -13.96
N PRO A 133 17.52 -13.64 -13.92
CA PRO A 133 16.18 -13.07 -13.73
C PRO A 133 16.04 -12.38 -12.37
N PHE A 134 16.65 -12.94 -11.32
CA PHE A 134 16.67 -12.30 -10.01
C PHE A 134 17.32 -10.92 -10.05
N LEU A 135 18.44 -10.73 -10.75
CA LEU A 135 19.08 -9.41 -10.88
C LEU A 135 18.21 -8.39 -11.63
N VAL A 136 17.46 -8.82 -12.65
CA VAL A 136 16.52 -7.95 -13.36
C VAL A 136 15.39 -7.51 -12.42
N VAL A 137 14.77 -8.45 -11.71
CA VAL A 137 13.74 -8.14 -10.71
C VAL A 137 14.31 -7.25 -9.59
N THR A 138 15.53 -7.54 -9.13
CA THR A 138 16.26 -6.75 -8.13
C THR A 138 16.42 -5.30 -8.55
N LEU A 139 16.73 -5.04 -9.82
CA LEU A 139 16.89 -3.68 -10.31
C LEU A 139 15.61 -2.86 -10.13
N PHE A 140 14.46 -3.43 -10.48
CA PHE A 140 13.16 -2.75 -10.40
C PHE A 140 12.59 -2.74 -8.98
N VAL A 141 12.49 -3.91 -8.35
CA VAL A 141 11.97 -4.07 -6.99
C VAL A 141 12.88 -3.34 -6.00
N GLY A 142 14.20 -3.44 -6.15
CA GLY A 142 15.17 -2.72 -5.35
C GLY A 142 14.95 -1.21 -5.38
N LEU A 143 14.90 -0.63 -6.58
CA LEU A 143 14.77 0.82 -6.76
C LEU A 143 13.40 1.37 -6.33
N PHE A 144 12.31 0.70 -6.74
CA PHE A 144 10.96 1.25 -6.57
C PHE A 144 10.22 0.74 -5.34
N VAL A 145 10.67 -0.37 -4.73
CA VAL A 145 10.01 -1.03 -3.60
C VAL A 145 10.92 -1.08 -2.38
N LEU A 146 12.06 -1.77 -2.45
CA LEU A 146 12.91 -2.02 -1.28
C LEU A 146 13.51 -0.74 -0.73
N VAL A 147 14.10 0.10 -1.58
CA VAL A 147 14.71 1.37 -1.15
C VAL A 147 13.68 2.29 -0.46
N PRO A 148 12.50 2.56 -1.05
CA PRO A 148 11.46 3.33 -0.36
C PRO A 148 10.94 2.68 0.92
N THR A 149 10.81 1.36 0.96
CA THR A 149 10.35 0.60 2.14
C THR A 149 11.33 0.72 3.30
N LEU A 150 12.61 0.44 3.05
CA LEU A 150 13.66 0.55 4.05
C LEU A 150 13.83 1.99 4.53
N TRP A 151 13.73 2.95 3.62
CA TRP A 151 13.72 4.37 3.97
C TRP A 151 12.53 4.72 4.87
N ALA A 152 11.33 4.25 4.54
CA ALA A 152 10.12 4.50 5.32
C ALA A 152 10.24 3.93 6.75
N LEU A 153 10.66 2.66 6.87
CA LEU A 153 10.89 2.02 8.18
C LEU A 153 11.95 2.75 8.99
N TRP A 154 13.03 3.19 8.35
CA TRP A 154 14.08 3.98 9.00
C TRP A 154 13.57 5.34 9.50
N GLN A 155 12.68 6.00 8.76
CA GLN A 155 12.05 7.23 9.24
C GLN A 155 11.10 6.97 10.41
N CYS A 156 10.27 5.93 10.34
CA CYS A 156 9.42 5.53 11.47
C CYS A 156 10.25 5.22 12.72
N TRP A 157 11.41 4.56 12.58
CA TRP A 157 12.33 4.32 13.68
C TRP A 157 12.91 5.60 14.29
N LYS A 158 13.24 6.60 13.45
CA LYS A 158 13.70 7.91 13.93
C LYS A 158 12.61 8.65 14.68
N ASP A 159 11.39 8.67 14.15
CA ASP A 159 10.24 9.28 14.81
C ASP A 159 9.92 8.59 16.13
N PHE A 160 10.14 7.27 16.20
CA PHE A 160 10.05 6.50 17.44
C PHE A 160 11.07 6.93 18.48
N ARG A 161 12.34 7.04 18.11
CA ARG A 161 13.37 7.51 19.04
C ARG A 161 13.13 8.95 19.49
N ASN A 162 12.53 9.79 18.65
CA ASN A 162 12.27 11.19 18.96
C ASN A 162 10.89 11.45 19.57
N ASN A 163 10.06 10.42 19.74
CA ASN A 163 8.67 10.51 20.21
C ASN A 163 7.78 11.45 19.36
N GLN A 164 7.97 11.46 18.04
CA GLN A 164 7.28 12.34 17.08
C GLN A 164 6.31 11.56 16.18
N TRP A 165 5.60 10.57 16.71
CA TRP A 165 4.64 9.80 15.93
C TRP A 165 3.40 10.64 15.60
N THR A 166 3.25 11.00 14.33
CA THR A 166 2.01 11.59 13.81
C THR A 166 1.16 10.51 13.13
N LEU A 167 -0.08 10.85 12.77
CA LEU A 167 -0.93 9.99 11.95
C LEU A 167 -0.19 9.51 10.68
N LEU A 168 0.51 10.41 9.99
CA LEU A 168 1.22 10.06 8.76
C LEU A 168 2.39 9.11 9.01
N THR A 169 3.05 9.18 10.17
CA THR A 169 4.07 8.19 10.58
C THR A 169 3.44 6.80 10.74
N TRP A 170 2.24 6.70 11.31
CA TRP A 170 1.52 5.42 11.45
C TRP A 170 1.04 4.86 10.10
N LEU A 171 0.54 5.71 9.20
CA LEU A 171 0.17 5.30 7.84
C LEU A 171 1.40 4.84 7.06
N LEU A 172 2.53 5.55 7.19
CA LEU A 172 3.82 5.16 6.59
C LEU A 172 4.29 3.81 7.12
N PHE A 173 4.23 3.62 8.44
CA PHE A 173 4.62 2.38 9.09
C PHE A 173 3.78 1.20 8.61
N ALA A 174 2.45 1.32 8.60
CA ALA A 174 1.56 0.25 8.15
C ALA A 174 1.82 -0.15 6.68
N ASN A 175 2.01 0.84 5.79
CA ASN A 175 2.30 0.58 4.37
C ASN A 175 3.73 0.05 4.13
N ALA A 176 4.68 0.38 5.00
CA ALA A 176 6.05 -0.12 4.86
C ALA A 176 6.23 -1.52 5.46
N ILE A 177 5.59 -1.81 6.60
CA ILE A 177 5.76 -3.09 7.28
C ILE A 177 5.12 -4.24 6.51
N ILE A 178 3.97 -4.00 5.87
CA ILE A 178 3.28 -5.01 5.06
C ILE A 178 4.13 -5.49 3.88
N LEU A 179 4.96 -4.61 3.31
CA LEU A 179 5.87 -4.96 2.22
C LEU A 179 6.92 -5.98 2.63
N LEU A 180 7.25 -6.09 3.92
CA LEU A 180 8.14 -7.15 4.39
C LEU A 180 7.54 -8.54 4.19
N PHE A 181 6.22 -8.66 4.19
CA PHE A 181 5.51 -9.93 4.25
C PHE A 181 4.75 -10.24 2.94
N VAL A 182 4.99 -9.45 1.89
CA VAL A 182 4.30 -9.62 0.61
C VAL A 182 4.61 -10.98 -0.01
N PRO A 183 3.59 -11.66 -0.59
CA PRO A 183 3.76 -12.93 -1.27
C PRO A 183 4.80 -12.91 -2.38
N GLN A 184 5.43 -14.06 -2.59
CA GLN A 184 6.35 -14.26 -3.71
C GLN A 184 5.71 -14.02 -5.08
N SER A 185 4.46 -14.45 -5.29
CA SER A 185 3.73 -14.22 -6.56
C SER A 185 3.65 -12.72 -6.91
N THR A 186 3.38 -11.88 -5.92
CA THR A 186 3.34 -10.42 -6.09
C THR A 186 4.71 -9.85 -6.44
N TYR A 187 5.80 -10.32 -5.82
CA TYR A 187 7.15 -9.86 -6.14
C TYR A 187 7.65 -10.30 -7.52
N ARG A 188 7.21 -11.47 -8.00
CA ARG A 188 7.53 -11.99 -9.33
C ARG A 188 6.84 -11.16 -10.42
N GLU A 189 5.62 -10.71 -10.18
CA GLU A 189 4.86 -9.91 -11.13
C GLU A 189 5.18 -8.41 -10.98
N ILE A 190 6.00 -7.85 -11.88
CA ILE A 190 6.40 -6.44 -11.83
C ILE A 190 5.20 -5.49 -11.80
N LEU A 191 4.16 -5.76 -12.61
CA LEU A 191 2.93 -4.95 -12.60
C LEU A 191 2.17 -5.09 -11.28
N GLY A 192 2.08 -6.32 -10.76
CA GLY A 192 1.46 -6.63 -9.47
C GLY A 192 2.10 -5.85 -8.32
N ILE A 193 3.41 -5.94 -8.14
CA ILE A 193 4.10 -5.20 -7.06
C ILE A 193 4.00 -3.68 -7.24
N LEU A 194 4.07 -3.16 -8.47
CA LEU A 194 3.96 -1.72 -8.72
C LEU A 194 2.54 -1.17 -8.42
N ARG A 195 1.50 -1.98 -8.62
CA ARG A 195 0.12 -1.66 -8.21
C ARG A 195 -0.07 -1.79 -6.70
N PHE A 196 0.63 -2.72 -6.06
CA PHE A 196 0.58 -2.93 -4.62
C PHE A 196 1.22 -1.79 -3.82
N ILE A 197 2.35 -1.25 -4.28
CA ILE A 197 3.09 -0.19 -3.56
C ILE A 197 2.44 1.20 -3.60
N VAL A 198 1.32 1.39 -4.29
CA VAL A 198 0.68 2.71 -4.42
C VAL A 198 0.35 3.31 -3.06
N GLY A 199 -0.08 2.48 -2.10
CA GLY A 199 -0.27 2.90 -0.71
C GLY A 199 1.00 3.44 -0.06
N LEU A 200 2.14 2.76 -0.25
CA LEU A 200 3.45 3.26 0.19
C LEU A 200 3.80 4.59 -0.49
N GLN A 201 3.54 4.73 -1.79
CA GLN A 201 3.83 5.97 -2.52
C GLN A 201 3.11 7.17 -1.92
N ILE A 202 1.81 7.02 -1.65
CA ILE A 202 0.99 8.04 -0.98
C ILE A 202 1.58 8.37 0.39
N ALA A 203 1.84 7.35 1.21
CA ALA A 203 2.32 7.54 2.56
C ALA A 203 3.68 8.25 2.60
N VAL A 204 4.62 7.87 1.72
CA VAL A 204 5.94 8.51 1.59
C VAL A 204 5.80 9.98 1.19
N ILE A 205 4.94 10.29 0.21
CA ILE A 205 4.75 11.67 -0.26
C ILE A 205 4.13 12.53 0.83
N LEU A 206 3.05 12.07 1.46
CA LEU A 206 2.37 12.81 2.53
C LEU A 206 3.29 13.02 3.74
N TYR A 207 3.97 11.97 4.18
CA TYR A 207 4.93 12.05 5.28
C TYR A 207 6.08 13.02 4.96
N SER A 208 6.64 12.93 3.76
CA SER A 208 7.76 13.80 3.35
C SER A 208 7.33 15.25 3.21
N ALA A 209 6.08 15.51 2.79
CA ALA A 209 5.49 16.84 2.72
C ALA A 209 5.32 17.44 4.11
N GLN A 210 4.76 16.70 5.07
CA GLN A 210 4.61 17.15 6.46
C GLN A 210 5.96 17.48 7.10
N ASN A 211 6.95 16.60 6.93
CA ASN A 211 8.28 16.72 7.54
C ASN A 211 9.30 17.52 6.70
N ARG A 212 8.84 18.20 5.64
CA ARG A 212 9.64 19.05 4.74
C ARG A 212 10.90 18.36 4.18
N LYS A 213 10.85 17.04 3.95
CA LYS A 213 11.98 16.24 3.45
C LYS A 213 12.11 16.37 1.92
N LYS A 214 12.73 17.47 1.46
CA LYS A 214 12.88 17.78 0.01
C LYS A 214 13.48 16.65 -0.82
N ARG A 215 14.53 15.96 -0.32
CA ARG A 215 15.17 14.85 -1.05
C ARG A 215 14.22 13.67 -1.28
N ALA A 216 13.42 13.31 -0.27
CA ALA A 216 12.46 12.21 -0.41
C ALA A 216 11.31 12.59 -1.38
N LEU A 217 10.86 13.84 -1.35
CA LEU A 217 9.89 14.36 -2.32
C LEU A 217 10.45 14.35 -3.75
N MET A 218 11.72 14.73 -3.95
CA MET A 218 12.36 14.63 -5.25
C MET A 218 12.49 13.17 -5.69
N ASN A 219 12.92 12.26 -4.81
CA ASN A 219 13.02 10.85 -5.15
C ASN A 219 11.65 10.23 -5.48
N SER A 220 10.54 10.71 -4.90
CA SER A 220 9.20 10.23 -5.27
C SER A 220 8.79 10.56 -6.71
N THR A 221 9.47 11.50 -7.38
CA THR A 221 9.24 11.71 -8.82
C THR A 221 9.83 10.60 -9.68
N LEU A 222 10.76 9.79 -9.15
CA LEU A 222 11.31 8.64 -9.87
C LEU A 222 10.24 7.58 -10.15
N TRP A 223 9.20 7.47 -9.33
CA TRP A 223 8.09 6.56 -9.61
C TRP A 223 7.36 6.89 -10.92
N PHE A 224 7.48 8.11 -11.47
CA PHE A 224 7.01 8.41 -12.82
C PHE A 224 7.59 7.47 -13.87
N ILE A 225 8.87 7.10 -13.74
CA ILE A 225 9.59 6.23 -14.70
C ILE A 225 8.88 4.88 -14.86
N THR A 226 8.12 4.43 -13.85
CA THR A 226 7.36 3.19 -13.95
C THR A 226 6.30 3.21 -15.05
N THR A 227 5.83 4.37 -15.53
CA THR A 227 4.92 4.42 -16.68
C THR A 227 5.53 3.88 -17.97
N LEU A 228 6.87 3.84 -18.10
CA LEU A 228 7.50 3.23 -19.27
C LEU A 228 7.13 1.74 -19.41
N PHE A 229 6.86 1.03 -18.32
CA PHE A 229 6.44 -0.38 -18.37
C PHE A 229 5.06 -0.58 -19.00
N LEU A 230 4.17 0.44 -18.95
CA LEU A 230 2.89 0.39 -19.66
C LEU A 230 3.04 0.50 -21.17
N VAL A 231 4.01 1.26 -21.63
CA VAL A 231 4.24 1.47 -23.06
C VAL A 231 4.85 0.22 -23.69
N VAL A 232 5.72 -0.47 -22.95
CA VAL A 232 6.36 -1.71 -23.41
C VAL A 232 5.39 -2.89 -23.42
N SER A 233 4.36 -2.92 -22.56
CA SER A 233 3.41 -4.04 -22.50
C SER A 233 2.39 -4.08 -23.65
N ASP A 234 2.29 -3.04 -24.48
CA ASP A 234 1.38 -3.01 -25.65
C ASP A 234 2.03 -3.42 -26.97
N PHE A 235 3.32 -3.75 -26.96
CA PHE A 235 4.08 -4.26 -28.11
C PHE A 235 4.48 -5.72 -27.87
#